data_AF-A0A9X9Q5U6-F1
#
_entry.id   AF-A0A9X9Q5U6-F1
#
_cell.length_a   1.000
_cell.length_b   1.000
_cell.length_c   1.000
_cell.angle_alpha   90.00
_cell.angle_beta   90.00
_cell.angle_gamma   90.00
#
_symmetry.space_group_name_H-M   'P 1'
#
loop_
_entity.id
_entity.type
_entity.pdbx_description
1 polymer ?
#
loop_
_entity_poly.entity_id
_entity_poly.type
_entity_poly.pdbx_seq_one_letter_code
_entity_poly.pdbx_strand_id
1 'polypeptide(L)'
;SYLEIGPWLREFRAKNAVDFSQLTFDPGQKELVVGARNYLFRLQLEDLSLIQAVEWECDEATKKACYSKGKSKEECQNYIRVLLVGGDRLFTCGTNAFTPVCTNRSLNNLTEIHDQISGMARCPYSPQHNSTALLTAGGELYAATAMDFPGRDPAIY
;
A
#
# COMPACT_ATOMS: atom_id res chain seq x y z
N SER A 1 18.44 -19.29 16.09
CA SER A 1 17.77 -20.25 15.18
C SER A 1 16.28 -19.92 15.10
N TYR A 2 15.59 -20.17 13.98
CA TYR A 2 14.13 -19.97 13.84
C TYR A 2 13.33 -20.62 14.99
N LEU A 3 13.86 -21.72 15.55
CA LEU A 3 13.32 -22.43 16.71
C LEU A 3 13.28 -21.60 18.01
N GLU A 4 14.16 -20.60 18.16
CA GLU A 4 14.25 -19.79 19.39
C GLU A 4 13.20 -18.66 19.42
N ILE A 5 12.77 -18.17 18.24
CA ILE A 5 11.76 -17.11 18.12
C ILE A 5 10.37 -17.66 17.78
N GLY A 6 10.26 -18.94 17.42
CA GLY A 6 9.00 -19.60 17.04
C GLY A 6 7.83 -19.37 18.01
N PRO A 7 8.01 -19.40 19.34
CA PRO A 7 6.94 -19.09 20.29
C PRO A 7 6.37 -17.67 20.17
N TRP A 8 7.18 -16.72 19.68
CA TRP A 8 6.84 -15.31 19.52
C TRP A 8 6.45 -14.96 18.07
N LEU A 9 6.55 -15.91 17.15
CA LEU A 9 6.24 -15.70 15.75
C LEU A 9 4.79 -16.07 15.46
N ARG A 10 4.07 -15.14 14.84
CA ARG A 10 2.82 -15.40 14.14
C ARG A 10 3.08 -15.17 12.65
N GLU A 11 2.44 -15.98 11.82
CA GLU A 11 2.65 -15.94 10.37
C GLU A 11 1.31 -15.85 9.65
N PHE A 12 1.22 -14.89 8.73
CA PHE A 12 0.17 -14.78 7.75
C PHE A 12 0.74 -15.04 6.36
N ARG A 13 0.03 -15.83 5.55
CA ARG A 13 0.37 -16.08 4.14
C ARG A 13 -0.89 -15.98 3.28
N ALA A 14 -0.77 -15.39 2.10
CA ALA A 14 -1.81 -15.38 1.09
C ALA A 14 -1.24 -15.83 -0.25
N LYS A 15 -1.91 -16.79 -0.91
CA LYS A 15 -1.36 -17.57 -2.04
C LYS A 15 -0.89 -16.73 -3.24
N ASN A 16 -1.56 -15.61 -3.51
CA ASN A 16 -1.28 -14.74 -4.67
C ASN A 16 -0.65 -13.40 -4.29
N ALA A 17 -0.44 -13.15 -2.99
CA ALA A 17 0.11 -11.91 -2.50
C ALA A 17 1.59 -12.07 -2.15
N VAL A 18 2.36 -11.07 -2.52
CA VAL A 18 3.79 -10.93 -2.22
C VAL A 18 4.06 -9.48 -1.86
N ASP A 19 5.28 -9.16 -1.45
CA ASP A 19 5.69 -7.78 -1.13
C ASP A 19 4.81 -7.14 -0.03
N PHE A 20 4.60 -7.85 1.07
CA PHE A 20 3.99 -7.32 2.30
C PHE A 20 4.90 -6.25 2.92
N SER A 21 4.80 -5.02 2.41
CA SER A 21 5.81 -3.97 2.62
C SER A 21 5.29 -2.80 3.43
N GLN A 22 3.98 -2.70 3.64
CA GLN A 22 3.36 -1.64 4.43
C GLN A 22 2.50 -2.24 5.54
N LEU A 23 2.65 -1.71 6.75
CA LEU A 23 1.90 -2.12 7.92
C LEU A 23 1.43 -0.87 8.64
N THR A 24 0.17 -0.86 9.06
CA THR A 24 -0.33 0.16 9.97
C THR A 24 -1.30 -0.46 10.97
N PHE A 25 -1.36 0.13 12.15
CA PHE A 25 -2.20 -0.34 13.23
C PHE A 25 -3.49 0.49 13.25
N ASP A 26 -4.64 -0.18 13.36
CA ASP A 26 -5.91 0.45 13.73
C ASP A 26 -6.10 0.34 15.26
N PRO A 27 -5.88 1.42 16.01
CA PRO A 27 -6.02 1.39 17.47
C PRO A 27 -7.46 1.18 17.94
N GLY A 28 -8.45 1.57 17.13
CA GLY A 28 -9.86 1.47 17.48
C GLY A 28 -10.36 0.04 17.48
N GLN A 29 -9.99 -0.74 16.45
CA GLN A 29 -10.42 -2.13 16.31
C GLN A 29 -9.38 -3.16 16.81
N LYS A 30 -8.17 -2.72 17.18
CA LYS A 30 -7.02 -3.59 17.49
C LYS A 30 -6.69 -4.53 16.34
N GLU A 31 -6.68 -3.98 15.13
CA GLU A 31 -6.41 -4.72 13.91
C GLU A 31 -5.13 -4.25 13.26
N LEU A 32 -4.48 -5.15 12.54
CA LEU A 32 -3.33 -4.85 11.70
C LEU A 32 -3.81 -4.73 10.25
N VAL A 33 -3.55 -3.57 9.63
CA VAL A 33 -3.78 -3.37 8.20
C VAL A 33 -2.46 -3.55 7.46
N VAL A 34 -2.48 -4.34 6.40
CA VAL A 34 -1.29 -4.71 5.62
C VAL A 34 -1.49 -4.33 4.16
N GLY A 35 -0.51 -3.62 3.60
CA GLY A 35 -0.40 -3.36 2.16
C GLY A 35 0.61 -4.30 1.52
N ALA A 36 0.19 -4.96 0.45
CA ALA A 36 1.00 -5.90 -0.32
C ALA A 36 0.85 -5.63 -1.83
N ARG A 37 1.59 -6.33 -2.68
CA ARG A 37 1.36 -6.26 -4.13
C ARG A 37 -0.07 -6.72 -4.45
N ASN A 38 -0.86 -5.85 -5.07
CA ASN A 38 -2.25 -6.02 -5.50
C ASN A 38 -3.27 -6.24 -4.37
N TYR A 39 -2.88 -6.13 -3.10
CA TYR A 39 -3.78 -6.47 -2.00
C TYR A 39 -3.65 -5.52 -0.81
N LEU A 40 -4.79 -5.31 -0.17
CA LEU A 40 -4.89 -4.82 1.20
C LEU A 40 -5.48 -5.92 2.08
N PHE A 41 -4.96 -6.07 3.29
CA PHE A 41 -5.47 -7.02 4.27
C PHE A 41 -5.80 -6.33 5.58
N ARG A 42 -6.83 -6.84 6.26
CA ARG A 42 -7.09 -6.60 7.69
C ARG A 42 -6.92 -7.92 8.41
N LEU A 43 -6.11 -7.90 9.46
CA LEU A 43 -5.77 -9.06 10.27
C LEU A 43 -6.06 -8.75 11.73
N GLN A 44 -6.44 -9.77 12.50
CA GLN A 44 -6.45 -9.66 13.97
C GLN A 44 -5.02 -9.46 14.47
N LEU A 45 -4.83 -8.56 15.44
CA LEU A 45 -3.50 -8.26 15.95
C LEU A 45 -2.90 -9.44 16.73
N GLU A 46 -3.73 -10.22 17.42
CA GLU A 46 -3.31 -11.27 18.35
C GLU A 46 -2.73 -12.51 17.65
N ASP A 47 -3.32 -12.92 16.53
CA ASP A 47 -2.98 -14.18 15.85
C ASP A 47 -2.77 -14.06 14.34
N LEU A 48 -2.90 -12.85 13.78
CA LEU A 48 -2.84 -12.56 12.35
C LEU A 48 -3.90 -13.31 11.52
N SER A 49 -5.02 -13.70 12.14
CA SER A 49 -6.16 -14.28 11.42
C SER A 49 -6.77 -13.25 10.46
N LEU A 50 -7.17 -13.73 9.29
CA LEU A 50 -7.69 -12.88 8.23
C LEU A 50 -9.11 -12.39 8.56
N ILE A 51 -9.28 -11.07 8.62
CA ILE A 51 -10.58 -10.41 8.75
C ILE A 51 -11.12 -10.04 7.37
N GLN A 52 -10.27 -9.42 6.54
CA GLN A 52 -10.65 -8.97 5.19
C GLN A 52 -9.45 -9.03 4.26
N ALA A 53 -9.66 -9.50 3.03
CA ALA A 53 -8.72 -9.36 1.92
C ALA A 53 -9.41 -8.57 0.80
N VAL A 54 -8.78 -7.49 0.34
CA VAL A 54 -9.28 -6.67 -0.77
C VAL A 54 -8.23 -6.65 -1.87
N GLU A 55 -8.63 -7.13 -3.03
CA GLU A 55 -7.83 -7.02 -4.25
C GLU A 55 -7.89 -5.58 -4.77
N TRP A 56 -6.72 -5.02 -5.06
CA TRP A 56 -6.56 -3.69 -5.62
C TRP A 56 -5.51 -3.71 -6.73
N GLU A 57 -5.81 -4.46 -7.80
CA GLU A 57 -4.97 -4.51 -8.99
C GLU A 57 -5.13 -3.26 -9.86
N CYS A 58 -4.18 -3.07 -10.78
CA CYS A 58 -4.32 -2.12 -11.88
C CYS A 58 -5.32 -2.65 -12.91
N ASP A 59 -6.07 -1.74 -13.54
CA ASP A 59 -6.88 -2.11 -14.70
C ASP A 59 -6.00 -2.49 -15.91
N GLU A 60 -6.59 -3.21 -16.86
CA GLU A 60 -5.87 -3.74 -18.02
C GLU A 60 -5.32 -2.65 -18.96
N ALA A 61 -5.98 -1.50 -19.05
CA ALA A 61 -5.49 -0.39 -19.88
C ALA A 61 -4.23 0.22 -19.25
N THR A 62 -4.21 0.40 -17.93
CA THR A 62 -3.06 0.88 -17.17
C THR A 62 -1.89 -0.12 -17.26
N LYS A 63 -2.14 -1.43 -17.10
CA LYS A 63 -1.11 -2.48 -17.29
C LYS A 63 -0.55 -2.43 -18.72
N LYS A 64 -1.40 -2.32 -19.74
CA LYS A 64 -0.98 -2.23 -21.14
C LYS A 64 -0.11 -1.00 -21.41
N ALA A 65 -0.49 0.16 -20.86
CA ALA A 65 0.30 1.38 -20.98
C ALA A 65 1.69 1.24 -20.32
N CYS A 66 1.76 0.57 -19.16
CA CYS A 66 3.02 0.25 -18.50
C CYS A 66 3.92 -0.65 -19.37
N TYR A 67 3.36 -1.69 -19.99
CA TYR A 67 4.11 -2.54 -20.92
C TYR A 67 4.61 -1.79 -22.15
N SER A 68 3.81 -0.88 -22.72
CA SER A 68 4.23 -0.03 -23.83
C SER A 68 5.41 0.87 -23.48
N LYS A 69 5.67 1.13 -22.20
CA LYS A 69 6.86 1.86 -21.70
C LYS A 69 8.06 0.94 -21.43
N GLY A 70 7.99 -0.34 -21.82
CA GLY A 70 9.09 -1.31 -21.71
C GLY A 70 9.25 -1.94 -20.33
N LYS A 71 8.24 -1.87 -19.47
CA LYS A 71 8.26 -2.45 -18.12
C LYS A 71 7.82 -3.91 -18.13
N SER A 72 8.32 -4.68 -17.16
CA SER A 72 8.02 -6.11 -17.02
C SER A 72 6.63 -6.37 -16.42
N LYS A 73 6.12 -7.61 -16.56
CA LYS A 73 4.88 -8.06 -15.88
C LYS A 73 4.94 -7.87 -14.37
N GLU A 74 6.10 -8.09 -13.77
CA GLU A 74 6.31 -7.94 -12.33
C GLU A 74 6.27 -6.46 -11.91
N GLU A 75 6.86 -5.58 -12.71
CA GLU A 75 6.85 -4.12 -12.48
C GLU A 75 5.46 -3.50 -12.68
N CYS A 76 4.67 -4.01 -13.62
CA CYS A 76 3.33 -3.49 -13.94
C CYS A 76 2.23 -4.08 -13.05
N GLN A 77 2.45 -4.03 -11.74
CA GLN A 77 1.46 -4.37 -10.71
C GLN A 77 1.21 -3.15 -9.81
N ASN A 78 0.23 -3.25 -8.92
CA ASN A 78 -0.02 -2.22 -7.91
C ASN A 78 0.71 -2.58 -6.62
N TYR A 79 1.81 -1.91 -6.30
CA TYR A 79 2.53 -2.12 -5.05
C TYR A 79 2.11 -1.04 -4.06
N ILE A 80 1.56 -1.45 -2.92
CA ILE A 80 1.17 -0.50 -1.87
C ILE A 80 2.43 0.05 -1.21
N ARG A 81 2.57 1.37 -1.20
CA ARG A 81 3.77 2.07 -0.70
C ARG A 81 3.45 3.13 0.34
N VAL A 82 2.17 3.49 0.50
CA VAL A 82 1.68 4.36 1.56
C VAL A 82 0.45 3.73 2.19
N LEU A 83 0.42 3.69 3.52
CA LEU A 83 -0.66 3.09 4.30
C LEU A 83 -0.77 3.81 5.65
N LEU A 84 -1.68 4.78 5.74
CA LEU A 84 -1.78 5.72 6.86
C LEU A 84 -3.20 5.75 7.40
N VAL A 85 -3.35 5.65 8.72
CA VAL A 85 -4.64 5.75 9.41
C VAL A 85 -4.85 7.20 9.84
N GLY A 86 -6.02 7.75 9.52
CA GLY A 86 -6.46 9.08 9.94
C GLY A 86 -7.90 9.03 10.42
N GLY A 87 -8.10 8.94 11.74
CA GLY A 87 -9.44 8.76 12.31
C GLY A 87 -10.02 7.39 11.94
N ASP A 88 -11.19 7.38 11.31
CA ASP A 88 -11.90 6.18 10.81
C ASP A 88 -11.57 5.86 9.34
N ARG A 89 -10.60 6.58 8.75
CA ARG A 89 -10.19 6.44 7.36
C ARG A 89 -8.79 5.84 7.22
N LEU A 90 -8.61 5.11 6.13
CA LEU A 90 -7.33 4.63 5.66
C LEU A 90 -6.94 5.40 4.39
N PHE A 91 -5.93 6.25 4.48
CA PHE A 91 -5.29 6.83 3.31
C PHE A 91 -4.22 5.88 2.80
N THR A 92 -4.38 5.37 1.57
CA THR A 92 -3.43 4.42 0.99
C THR A 92 -3.12 4.74 -0.44
N CYS A 93 -1.86 4.53 -0.84
CA CYS A 93 -1.40 4.72 -2.20
C CYS A 93 -0.61 3.51 -2.69
N GLY A 94 -0.75 3.24 -3.99
CA GLY A 94 0.07 2.24 -4.66
C GLY A 94 0.60 2.73 -6.00
N THR A 95 1.66 2.06 -6.46
CA THR A 95 2.39 2.40 -7.71
C THR A 95 1.51 2.29 -8.95
N ASN A 96 0.44 1.47 -8.88
CA ASN A 96 -0.54 1.24 -9.92
C ASN A 96 0.06 1.17 -11.33
N ALA A 97 1.01 0.24 -11.53
CA ALA A 97 1.76 0.05 -12.77
C ALA A 97 2.36 1.36 -13.33
N PHE A 98 3.17 2.04 -12.52
CA PHE A 98 3.82 3.31 -12.85
C PHE A 98 2.83 4.43 -13.19
N THR A 99 1.65 4.41 -12.56
CA THR A 99 0.64 5.47 -12.62
C THR A 99 0.04 5.61 -11.23
N PRO A 100 0.81 6.13 -10.25
CA PRO A 100 0.48 6.02 -8.84
C PRO A 100 -0.88 6.64 -8.52
N VAL A 101 -1.65 5.95 -7.68
CA VAL A 101 -3.02 6.34 -7.27
C VAL A 101 -3.13 6.21 -5.75
N CYS A 102 -3.85 7.15 -5.14
CA CYS A 102 -4.22 7.10 -3.73
C CYS A 102 -5.74 7.05 -3.57
N THR A 103 -6.20 6.41 -2.49
CA THR A 103 -7.62 6.35 -2.09
C THR A 103 -7.75 6.55 -0.58
N ASN A 104 -8.78 7.27 -0.14
CA ASN A 104 -9.30 7.16 1.23
C ASN A 104 -10.37 6.06 1.28
N ARG A 105 -10.20 5.13 2.20
CA ARG A 105 -11.09 3.99 2.42
C ARG A 105 -11.65 4.01 3.83
N SER A 106 -12.81 3.38 4.04
CA SER A 106 -13.28 3.11 5.40
C SER A 106 -12.39 2.06 6.06
N LEU A 107 -11.94 2.31 7.29
CA LEU A 107 -11.06 1.39 8.01
C LEU A 107 -11.77 0.08 8.41
N ASN A 108 -13.10 0.13 8.61
CA ASN A 108 -13.95 -1.03 8.91
C ASN A 108 -14.36 -1.84 7.67
N ASN A 109 -14.10 -1.36 6.46
CA ASN A 109 -14.38 -2.04 5.20
C ASN A 109 -13.52 -1.45 4.08
N LEU A 110 -12.39 -2.09 3.79
CA LEU A 110 -11.42 -1.56 2.83
C LEU A 110 -11.92 -1.52 1.38
N THR A 111 -13.07 -2.12 1.07
CA THR A 111 -13.72 -2.05 -0.25
C THR A 111 -14.44 -0.71 -0.45
N GLU A 112 -14.82 -0.02 0.64
CA GLU A 112 -15.53 1.25 0.57
C GLU A 112 -14.53 2.40 0.34
N ILE A 113 -14.46 2.88 -0.90
CA ILE A 113 -13.62 4.00 -1.32
C ILE A 113 -14.43 5.29 -1.30
N HIS A 114 -13.95 6.31 -0.60
CA HIS A 114 -14.59 7.62 -0.48
C HIS A 114 -14.09 8.61 -1.53
N ASP A 115 -12.80 8.54 -1.84
CA ASP A 115 -12.17 9.35 -2.87
C ASP A 115 -11.03 8.59 -3.55
N GLN A 116 -10.66 9.07 -4.73
CA GLN A 116 -9.49 8.62 -5.45
C GLN A 116 -8.79 9.83 -6.04
N ILE A 117 -7.49 9.96 -5.75
CA ILE A 117 -6.67 11.07 -6.20
C ILE A 117 -5.37 10.57 -6.83
N SER A 118 -4.70 11.44 -7.57
CA SER A 118 -3.37 11.15 -8.11
C SER A 118 -2.37 10.89 -6.98
N GLY A 119 -1.58 9.82 -7.12
CA GLY A 119 -0.47 9.51 -6.23
C GLY A 119 0.84 10.21 -6.61
N MET A 120 0.85 11.04 -7.66
CA MET A 120 2.00 11.88 -7.99
C MET A 120 2.41 12.71 -6.76
N ALA A 121 3.72 12.76 -6.51
CA ALA A 121 4.35 13.39 -5.34
C ALA A 121 4.00 12.77 -3.96
N ARG A 122 3.16 11.72 -3.91
CA ARG A 122 2.72 11.04 -2.68
C ARG A 122 3.19 9.59 -2.60
N CYS A 123 3.34 8.95 -3.76
CA CYS A 123 3.68 7.55 -3.92
C CYS A 123 4.63 7.42 -5.12
N PRO A 124 5.64 6.54 -5.05
CA PRO A 124 6.58 6.38 -6.14
C PRO A 124 5.90 5.73 -7.35
N TYR A 125 6.43 6.00 -8.53
CA TYR A 125 6.02 5.33 -9.78
C TYR A 125 6.52 3.89 -9.85
N SER A 126 7.80 3.69 -9.54
CA SER A 126 8.44 2.38 -9.55
C SER A 126 8.31 1.70 -8.19
N PRO A 127 8.02 0.40 -8.15
CA PRO A 127 8.06 -0.35 -6.90
C PRO A 127 9.47 -0.47 -6.31
N GLN A 128 10.53 -0.18 -7.07
CA GLN A 128 11.92 -0.21 -6.59
C GLN A 128 12.36 1.12 -5.96
N HIS A 129 11.57 2.20 -6.08
CA HIS A 129 11.93 3.49 -5.50
C HIS A 129 11.45 3.58 -4.05
N ASN A 130 12.34 4.07 -3.20
CA ASN A 130 12.04 4.33 -1.80
C ASN A 130 11.08 5.51 -1.68
N SER A 131 10.23 5.44 -0.66
CA SER A 131 9.30 6.51 -0.31
C SER A 131 8.98 6.43 1.17
N THR A 132 8.68 7.56 1.77
CA THR A 132 8.08 7.61 3.11
C THR A 132 6.99 8.65 3.15
N ALA A 133 5.98 8.44 3.98
CA ALA A 133 4.89 9.37 4.18
C ALA A 133 4.37 9.27 5.61
N LEU A 134 3.83 10.37 6.12
CA LEU A 134 3.15 10.43 7.41
C LEU A 134 1.92 11.33 7.31
N LEU A 135 0.92 11.04 8.14
CA LEU A 135 -0.28 11.85 8.26
C LEU A 135 -0.30 12.48 9.67
N THR A 136 -0.47 13.80 9.75
CA THR A 136 -0.58 14.48 11.05
C THR A 136 -1.95 14.24 11.67
N ALA A 137 -2.08 14.50 12.98
CA ALA A 137 -3.38 14.48 13.65
C ALA A 137 -4.36 15.53 13.09
N GLY A 138 -3.84 16.59 12.44
CA GLY A 138 -4.61 17.60 11.73
C GLY A 138 -5.04 17.19 10.31
N GLY A 139 -4.63 16.01 9.84
CA GLY A 139 -4.96 15.49 8.51
C GLY A 139 -4.01 15.94 7.39
N GLU A 140 -2.86 16.53 7.71
CA GLU A 140 -1.87 16.95 6.72
C GLU A 140 -0.99 15.78 6.32
N LEU A 141 -0.85 15.55 5.02
CA LEU A 141 0.04 14.52 4.47
C LEU A 141 1.40 15.13 4.20
N TYR A 142 2.45 14.55 4.79
CA TYR A 142 3.82 14.79 4.38
C TYR A 142 4.36 13.57 3.64
N ALA A 143 5.02 13.77 2.51
CA ALA A 143 5.55 12.68 1.70
C ALA A 143 6.92 13.02 1.12
N ALA A 144 7.85 12.09 1.23
CA ALA A 144 9.16 12.14 0.58
C ALA A 144 9.24 11.04 -0.47
N THR A 145 9.22 11.41 -1.75
CA THR A 145 9.17 10.48 -2.87
C THR A 145 9.72 11.09 -4.15
N ALA A 146 9.87 10.29 -5.20
CA ALA A 146 10.21 10.81 -6.53
C ALA A 146 8.95 11.19 -7.31
N MET A 147 8.94 12.39 -7.89
CA MET A 147 7.82 12.94 -8.64
C MET A 147 7.69 12.41 -10.05
N ASP A 148 8.78 11.93 -10.65
CA ASP A 148 8.86 11.56 -12.05
C ASP A 148 8.98 10.04 -12.23
N PHE A 149 8.56 9.59 -13.42
CA PHE A 149 8.59 8.18 -13.77
C PHE A 149 10.02 7.55 -13.68
N PRO A 150 11.10 8.24 -14.12
CA PRO A 150 12.47 7.76 -13.94
C PRO A 150 13.00 7.76 -12.49
N GLY A 151 12.36 8.47 -11.56
CA GLY A 151 12.85 8.60 -10.18
C GLY A 151 14.00 9.59 -9.99
N ARG A 152 14.15 10.58 -10.87
CA ARG A 152 15.25 11.56 -10.86
C ARG A 152 14.89 12.86 -10.15
N ASP A 153 13.62 13.06 -9.82
CA ASP A 153 13.12 14.30 -9.21
C ASP A 153 12.58 14.02 -7.78
N PRO A 154 13.47 13.82 -6.79
CA PRO A 154 13.07 13.59 -5.40
C PRO A 154 12.69 14.90 -4.70
N ALA A 155 11.58 14.88 -3.96
CA ALA A 155 11.13 16.03 -3.19
C ALA A 155 10.35 15.61 -1.93
N ILE A 156 10.18 16.58 -1.02
CA ILE A 156 9.35 16.48 0.18
C ILE A 156 8.20 17.48 0.05
N TYR A 157 6.98 17.00 0.31
CA TYR A 157 5.73 17.76 0.32
C TYR A 157 5.08 17.71 1.69
#